data_AF-B9XJC1-F1
#
_entry.id   AF-B9XJC1-F1
#
_cell.length_a   1.000
_cell.length_b   1.000
_cell.length_c   1.000
_cell.angle_alpha   90.00
_cell.angle_beta   90.00
_cell.angle_gamma   90.00
#
_symmetry.space_group_name_H-M   'P 1'
#
loop_
_entity.id
_entity.type
_entity.pdbx_description
1 polymer ?
#
loop_
_entity_poly.entity_id
_entity_poly.type
_entity_poly.pdbx_seq_one_letter_code
_entity_poly.pdbx_strand_id
1 'polypeptide(L)'
;MKLYRFFCVLFLAAWALPFVAQPASVISWGTLSATNAITNAVAVFTHGAGGSGTAHGLALLNNGTVAGWGANQYGQATPPANLTNAVGIAAGPYFSLAVRADGTAVSWGRNLGGESSIPPGLTNVIAVSASFGHGLALLADGTVRGWGSVGGLASLSNAVAIASGQNHNLALRNDGTVVAWGSNLFGQTNVPAKLYQM
;
A
#
# COMPACT_ATOMS: atom_id res chain seq x y z
N MET A 1 -1.91 21.82 15.42
CA MET A 1 -1.27 20.53 15.12
C MET A 1 -2.15 19.82 14.11
N LYS A 2 -1.83 19.92 12.80
CA LYS A 2 -2.71 19.48 11.70
C LYS A 2 -2.49 18.00 11.43
N LEU A 3 -3.54 17.20 11.61
CA LEU A 3 -3.58 15.79 11.29
C LEU A 3 -3.84 15.65 9.78
N TYR A 4 -2.82 15.39 8.98
CA TYR A 4 -2.99 15.07 7.55
C TYR A 4 -3.51 13.63 7.44
N ARG A 5 -4.82 13.48 7.21
CA ARG A 5 -5.39 12.21 6.76
C ARG A 5 -5.08 12.07 5.27
N PHE A 6 -4.21 11.13 4.91
CA PHE A 6 -3.86 10.84 3.52
C PHE A 6 -5.08 10.26 2.80
N PHE A 7 -5.69 11.07 1.93
CA PHE A 7 -6.67 10.62 0.95
C PHE A 7 -5.91 10.00 -0.23
N CYS A 8 -6.24 8.75 -0.57
CA CYS A 8 -5.85 8.16 -1.85
C CYS A 8 -6.60 8.92 -2.95
N VAL A 9 -5.88 9.50 -3.90
CA VAL A 9 -6.45 10.32 -4.97
C VAL A 9 -7.22 9.43 -5.94
N LEU A 10 -8.51 9.70 -6.11
CA LEU A 10 -9.24 9.37 -7.34
C LEU A 10 -9.98 10.62 -7.81
N PHE A 11 -9.59 11.12 -8.98
CA PHE A 11 -10.28 12.18 -9.70
C PHE A 11 -11.66 11.69 -10.11
N LEU A 12 -12.70 12.50 -9.88
CA LEU A 12 -13.80 12.72 -10.82
C LEU A 12 -14.48 14.06 -10.46
N ALA A 13 -14.65 14.91 -11.46
CA ALA A 13 -15.38 16.17 -11.35
C ALA A 13 -16.89 15.92 -11.38
N ALA A 14 -17.66 16.47 -10.44
CA ALA A 14 -18.92 17.17 -10.71
C ALA A 14 -19.59 17.74 -9.43
N TRP A 15 -19.80 19.06 -9.44
CA TRP A 15 -20.88 19.91 -8.89
C TRP A 15 -21.54 19.56 -7.53
N ALA A 16 -21.57 20.57 -6.65
CA ALA A 16 -21.90 20.51 -5.23
C ALA A 16 -23.38 20.28 -4.87
N LEU A 17 -23.61 19.48 -3.81
CA LEU A 17 -24.74 19.56 -2.87
C LEU A 17 -24.24 19.17 -1.45
N PRO A 18 -24.85 19.65 -0.36
CA PRO A 18 -24.38 19.38 1.00
C PRO A 18 -24.75 17.95 1.39
N PHE A 19 -23.76 17.05 1.39
CA PHE A 19 -23.94 15.67 1.83
C PHE A 19 -23.77 15.60 3.36
N VAL A 20 -24.82 15.18 4.07
CA VAL A 20 -24.70 14.69 5.45
C VAL A 20 -23.95 13.36 5.40
N ALA A 21 -22.75 13.31 5.98
CA ALA A 21 -21.90 12.12 6.00
C ALA A 21 -22.62 10.95 6.69
N GLN A 22 -23.08 9.99 5.90
CA GLN A 22 -23.51 8.66 6.36
C GLN A 22 -22.26 7.84 6.77
N PRO A 23 -22.38 6.87 7.72
CA PRO A 23 -21.25 6.06 8.15
C PRO A 23 -20.59 5.37 6.94
N ALA A 24 -19.27 5.55 6.81
CA ALA A 24 -18.51 5.16 5.63
C ALA A 24 -18.75 3.68 5.25
N SER A 25 -19.42 3.46 4.12
CA SER A 25 -19.50 2.18 3.45
C SER A 25 -18.39 2.10 2.41
N VAL A 26 -17.56 1.06 2.46
CA VAL A 26 -16.60 0.80 1.38
C VAL A 26 -17.28 -0.09 0.34
N ILE A 27 -17.42 0.43 -0.87
CA ILE A 27 -17.81 -0.33 -2.06
C ILE A 27 -16.51 -0.80 -2.72
N SER A 28 -16.32 -2.12 -2.83
CA SER A 28 -15.21 -2.69 -3.61
C SER A 28 -15.69 -3.02 -5.03
N TRP A 29 -14.78 -2.96 -6.00
CA TRP A 29 -15.01 -3.32 -7.40
C TRP A 29 -14.07 -4.47 -7.79
N GLY A 30 -14.59 -5.52 -8.45
CA GLY A 30 -13.84 -6.73 -8.85
C GLY A 30 -14.54 -8.03 -8.43
N THR A 31 -14.01 -9.18 -8.84
CA THR A 31 -14.57 -10.51 -8.48
C THR A 31 -14.44 -10.77 -6.99
N LEU A 32 -15.53 -10.54 -6.25
CA LEU A 32 -15.64 -10.77 -4.82
C LEU A 32 -15.99 -12.24 -4.53
N SER A 33 -15.15 -12.88 -3.72
CA SER A 33 -15.53 -14.05 -2.92
C SER A 33 -15.57 -13.67 -1.43
N ALA A 34 -15.91 -12.42 -1.11
CA ALA A 34 -16.17 -12.01 0.27
C ALA A 34 -17.65 -12.26 0.57
N THR A 35 -17.94 -13.30 1.36
CA THR A 35 -19.30 -13.68 1.75
C THR A 35 -19.87 -12.86 2.91
N ASN A 36 -19.11 -11.93 3.49
CA ASN A 36 -19.52 -11.08 4.62
C ASN A 36 -19.25 -9.60 4.34
N ALA A 37 -20.23 -8.74 4.63
CA ALA A 37 -20.04 -7.29 4.60
C ALA A 37 -19.03 -6.87 5.68
N ILE A 38 -17.95 -6.20 5.28
CA ILE A 38 -17.01 -5.59 6.23
C ILE A 38 -17.57 -4.22 6.62
N THR A 39 -18.11 -4.12 7.83
CA THR A 39 -18.59 -2.85 8.38
C THR A 39 -17.43 -2.09 9.02
N ASN A 40 -17.49 -0.75 9.01
CA ASN A 40 -16.48 0.14 9.62
C ASN A 40 -15.08 0.12 8.98
N ALA A 41 -14.96 -0.34 7.74
CA ALA A 41 -13.72 -0.22 6.99
C ALA A 41 -13.42 1.25 6.64
N VAL A 42 -12.18 1.68 6.89
CA VAL A 42 -11.66 3.02 6.52
C VAL A 42 -10.70 2.96 5.32
N ALA A 43 -10.20 1.77 4.98
CA ALA A 43 -9.45 1.51 3.75
C ALA A 43 -9.63 0.05 3.32
N VAL A 44 -9.62 -0.21 2.02
CA VAL A 44 -9.59 -1.55 1.43
C VAL A 44 -8.52 -1.59 0.35
N PHE A 45 -7.73 -2.66 0.35
CA PHE A 45 -6.74 -2.94 -0.67
C PHE A 45 -6.98 -4.34 -1.22
N THR A 46 -6.95 -4.50 -2.54
CA THR A 46 -7.00 -5.81 -3.20
C THR A 46 -5.82 -5.96 -4.14
N HIS A 47 -5.21 -7.13 -4.16
CA HIS A 47 -4.26 -7.51 -5.20
C HIS A 47 -4.84 -8.69 -5.97
N GLY A 48 -4.79 -8.63 -7.30
CA GLY A 48 -5.12 -9.76 -8.16
C GLY A 48 -4.00 -9.94 -9.16
N ALA A 49 -3.17 -10.99 -9.00
CA ALA A 49 -2.35 -11.46 -10.10
C ALA A 49 -3.16 -12.48 -10.90
N GLY A 50 -2.96 -12.55 -12.22
CA GLY A 50 -3.73 -13.38 -13.16
C GLY A 50 -3.60 -14.90 -12.98
N GLY A 51 -3.26 -15.39 -11.78
CA GLY A 51 -3.15 -16.81 -11.44
C GLY A 51 -4.00 -17.17 -10.22
N SER A 52 -4.61 -18.36 -10.26
CA SER A 52 -5.37 -18.95 -9.15
C SER A 52 -4.49 -19.02 -7.89
N GLY A 53 -4.95 -18.44 -6.78
CA GLY A 53 -4.27 -18.52 -5.47
C GLY A 53 -3.52 -17.28 -4.99
N THR A 54 -3.53 -16.18 -5.75
CA THR A 54 -2.79 -14.94 -5.40
C THR A 54 -3.69 -13.75 -5.13
N ALA A 55 -4.99 -13.88 -5.39
CA ALA A 55 -5.91 -12.78 -5.25
C ALA A 55 -6.45 -12.69 -3.81
N HIS A 56 -6.01 -11.71 -3.03
CA HIS A 56 -6.53 -11.44 -1.70
C HIS A 56 -6.79 -9.95 -1.47
N GLY A 57 -7.59 -9.67 -0.45
CA GLY A 57 -7.89 -8.32 -0.01
C GLY A 57 -7.66 -8.14 1.48
N LEU A 58 -7.43 -6.89 1.86
CA LEU A 58 -7.30 -6.42 3.23
C LEU A 58 -8.21 -5.23 3.45
N ALA A 59 -8.78 -5.13 4.64
CA ALA A 59 -9.54 -3.98 5.09
C ALA A 59 -8.96 -3.49 6.41
N LEU A 60 -8.70 -2.19 6.49
CA LEU A 60 -8.38 -1.51 7.73
C LEU A 60 -9.69 -1.06 8.37
N LEU A 61 -9.94 -1.47 9.60
CA LEU A 61 -11.12 -1.08 10.36
C LEU A 61 -10.85 0.18 11.20
N ASN A 62 -11.91 0.93 11.52
CA ASN A 62 -11.81 2.17 12.30
C ASN A 62 -11.21 2.01 13.72
N ASN A 63 -11.20 0.80 14.26
CA ASN A 63 -10.59 0.45 15.55
C ASN A 63 -9.11 0.07 15.41
N GLY A 64 -8.52 0.18 14.22
CA GLY A 64 -7.11 -0.13 13.96
C GLY A 64 -6.80 -1.62 13.82
N THR A 65 -7.80 -2.50 13.67
CA THR A 65 -7.57 -3.90 13.28
C THR A 65 -7.64 -4.07 11.77
N VAL A 66 -7.06 -5.18 11.28
CA VAL A 66 -7.04 -5.52 9.86
C VAL A 66 -7.82 -6.82 9.65
N ALA A 67 -8.71 -6.83 8.67
CA ALA A 67 -9.40 -8.03 8.19
C ALA A 67 -8.85 -8.42 6.81
N GLY A 68 -8.77 -9.71 6.51
CA GLY A 68 -8.33 -10.21 5.21
C GLY A 68 -9.32 -11.22 4.61
N TRP A 69 -9.36 -11.31 3.29
CA TRP A 69 -10.20 -12.27 2.53
C TRP A 69 -9.54 -12.69 1.22
N GLY A 70 -10.08 -13.75 0.61
CA GLY A 70 -9.58 -14.29 -0.66
C GLY A 70 -8.52 -15.37 -0.46
N ALA A 71 -7.62 -15.49 -1.43
CA ALA A 71 -6.61 -16.53 -1.42
C ALA A 71 -5.65 -16.42 -0.23
N ASN A 72 -5.34 -17.55 0.39
CA ASN A 72 -4.61 -17.58 1.65
C ASN A 72 -3.57 -18.71 1.76
N GLN A 73 -3.05 -19.17 0.63
CA GLN A 73 -2.12 -20.31 0.57
C GLN A 73 -0.81 -20.06 1.33
N TYR A 74 -0.46 -18.79 1.56
CA TYR A 74 0.73 -18.35 2.28
C TYR A 74 0.39 -17.62 3.59
N GLY A 75 -0.88 -17.63 4.03
CA GLY A 75 -1.33 -16.84 5.17
C GLY A 75 -1.47 -15.34 4.88
N GLN A 76 -1.37 -14.90 3.62
CA GLN A 76 -1.36 -13.48 3.25
C GLN A 76 -2.69 -12.75 3.52
N ALA A 77 -3.80 -13.48 3.61
CA ALA A 77 -5.11 -12.99 3.99
C ALA A 77 -5.41 -13.19 5.50
N THR A 78 -4.45 -13.67 6.29
CA THR A 78 -4.56 -13.82 7.75
C THR A 78 -3.65 -12.82 8.47
N PRO A 79 -4.16 -11.62 8.80
CA PRO A 79 -3.40 -10.66 9.60
C PRO A 79 -2.95 -11.26 10.95
N PRO A 80 -1.75 -10.93 11.45
CA PRO A 80 -1.28 -11.40 12.75
C PRO A 80 -2.25 -11.01 13.87
N ALA A 81 -2.51 -11.93 14.81
CA ALA A 81 -3.49 -11.70 15.88
C ALA A 81 -3.14 -10.51 16.79
N ASN A 82 -1.85 -10.15 16.87
CA ASN A 82 -1.34 -9.02 17.65
C ASN A 82 -1.22 -7.72 16.82
N LEU A 83 -1.68 -7.70 15.56
CA LEU A 83 -1.71 -6.48 14.76
C LEU A 83 -2.87 -5.60 15.23
N THR A 84 -2.52 -4.58 16.00
CA THR A 84 -3.43 -3.54 16.51
C THR A 84 -2.89 -2.15 16.16
N ASN A 85 -3.76 -1.13 16.26
CA ASN A 85 -3.43 0.26 15.96
C ASN A 85 -2.83 0.47 14.56
N ALA A 86 -3.27 -0.33 13.59
CA ALA A 86 -2.91 -0.12 12.19
C ALA A 86 -3.51 1.20 11.69
N VAL A 87 -2.74 1.95 10.90
CA VAL A 87 -3.15 3.22 10.28
C VAL A 87 -2.96 3.21 8.76
N GLY A 88 -2.39 2.14 8.22
CA GLY A 88 -2.26 1.92 6.78
C GLY A 88 -2.02 0.44 6.48
N ILE A 89 -2.41 0.02 5.28
CA ILE A 89 -2.31 -1.37 4.80
C ILE A 89 -1.89 -1.39 3.33
N ALA A 90 -1.24 -2.46 2.89
CA ALA A 90 -0.96 -2.76 1.49
C ALA A 90 -0.95 -4.28 1.26
N ALA A 91 -1.35 -4.73 0.06
CA ALA A 91 -1.31 -6.14 -0.32
C ALA A 91 -0.52 -6.34 -1.62
N GLY A 92 0.46 -7.25 -1.59
CA GLY A 92 1.06 -7.82 -2.79
C GLY A 92 0.33 -9.10 -3.20
N PRO A 93 0.77 -9.85 -4.23
CA PRO A 93 0.12 -11.12 -4.62
C PRO A 93 0.30 -12.25 -3.59
N TYR A 94 1.34 -12.17 -2.76
CA TYR A 94 1.72 -13.28 -1.87
C TYR A 94 1.94 -12.86 -0.42
N PHE A 95 1.94 -11.56 -0.13
CA PHE A 95 2.21 -11.03 1.19
C PHE A 95 1.48 -9.72 1.41
N SER A 96 1.47 -9.28 2.66
CA SER A 96 0.70 -8.16 3.14
C SER A 96 1.55 -7.32 4.08
N LEU A 97 1.26 -6.03 4.11
CA LEU A 97 1.91 -5.05 4.96
C LEU A 97 0.87 -4.22 5.71
N ALA A 98 1.24 -3.83 6.92
CA ALA A 98 0.56 -2.79 7.68
C ALA A 98 1.58 -1.84 8.30
N VAL A 99 1.19 -0.60 8.51
CA VAL A 99 1.91 0.37 9.35
C VAL A 99 1.05 0.68 10.58
N ARG A 100 1.68 0.65 11.75
CA ARG A 100 1.07 0.99 13.04
C ARG A 100 1.23 2.48 13.35
N ALA A 101 0.35 3.00 14.21
CA ALA A 101 0.37 4.39 14.65
C ALA A 101 1.69 4.80 15.34
N ASP A 102 2.44 3.84 15.88
CA ASP A 102 3.77 4.04 16.48
C ASP A 102 4.91 4.16 15.44
N GLY A 103 4.60 4.12 14.14
CA GLY A 103 5.56 4.24 13.06
C GLY A 103 6.32 2.95 12.75
N THR A 104 5.88 1.80 13.26
CA THR A 104 6.46 0.49 12.92
C THR A 104 5.65 -0.20 11.83
N ALA A 105 6.33 -0.99 10.99
CA ALA A 105 5.70 -1.82 9.98
C ALA A 105 5.57 -3.28 10.45
N VAL A 106 4.54 -3.96 9.94
CA VAL A 106 4.31 -5.39 10.14
C VAL A 106 4.07 -6.03 8.78
N SER A 107 4.71 -7.17 8.53
CA SER A 107 4.61 -7.95 7.30
C SER A 107 4.18 -9.38 7.60
N TRP A 108 3.38 -9.97 6.71
CA TRP A 108 2.98 -11.36 6.81
C TRP A 108 2.66 -11.95 5.43
N GLY A 109 2.69 -13.28 5.32
CA GLY A 109 2.52 -14.00 4.07
C GLY A 109 3.78 -14.73 3.63
N ARG A 110 3.93 -14.92 2.31
CA ARG A 110 5.11 -15.57 1.71
C ARG A 110 6.39 -14.80 2.02
N ASN A 111 7.46 -15.55 2.31
CA ASN A 111 8.78 -14.96 2.59
C ASN A 111 9.95 -15.72 1.92
N LEU A 112 9.76 -16.27 0.72
CA LEU A 112 10.79 -17.09 0.08
C LEU A 112 11.95 -16.26 -0.50
N GLY A 113 11.73 -14.97 -0.77
CA GLY A 113 12.70 -14.02 -1.30
C GLY A 113 12.96 -12.83 -0.38
N GLY A 114 12.55 -12.90 0.89
CA GLY A 114 12.69 -11.82 1.86
C GLY A 114 11.65 -10.69 1.71
N GLU A 115 10.56 -10.94 0.99
CA GLU A 115 9.49 -9.97 0.70
C GLU A 115 8.74 -9.55 1.96
N SER A 116 8.59 -10.49 2.90
CA SER A 116 8.01 -10.26 4.22
C SER A 116 9.09 -10.01 5.29
N SER A 117 10.36 -9.87 4.92
CA SER A 117 11.45 -9.56 5.85
C SER A 117 11.66 -8.05 5.95
N ILE A 118 10.94 -7.40 6.87
CA ILE A 118 11.14 -5.97 7.15
C ILE A 118 12.59 -5.73 7.60
N PRO A 119 13.29 -4.72 7.04
CA PRO A 119 14.64 -4.37 7.46
C PRO A 119 14.73 -4.06 8.96
N PRO A 120 15.76 -4.56 9.67
CA PRO A 120 15.99 -4.20 11.07
C PRO A 120 16.07 -2.68 11.27
N GLY A 121 15.45 -2.18 12.34
CA GLY A 121 15.47 -0.76 12.68
C GLY A 121 14.58 0.15 11.83
N LEU A 122 13.68 -0.40 11.02
CA LEU A 122 12.69 0.39 10.29
C LEU A 122 11.68 1.02 11.27
N THR A 123 11.79 2.34 11.46
CA THR A 123 10.93 3.15 12.33
C THR A 123 10.46 4.41 11.61
N ASN A 124 9.52 5.15 12.20
CA ASN A 124 8.94 6.37 11.62
C ASN A 124 8.29 6.15 10.24
N VAL A 125 7.76 4.95 10.00
CA VAL A 125 7.04 4.62 8.76
C VAL A 125 5.70 5.35 8.77
N ILE A 126 5.38 6.02 7.67
CA ILE A 126 4.10 6.74 7.47
C ILE A 126 3.26 6.15 6.33
N ALA A 127 3.88 5.41 5.40
CA ALA A 127 3.17 4.69 4.35
C ALA A 127 3.94 3.45 3.93
N VAL A 128 3.22 2.45 3.42
CA VAL A 128 3.78 1.19 2.90
C VAL A 128 3.19 0.85 1.53
N SER A 129 3.96 0.14 0.72
CA SER A 129 3.50 -0.43 -0.55
C SER A 129 4.02 -1.85 -0.69
N ALA A 130 3.17 -2.77 -1.17
CA ALA A 130 3.51 -4.18 -1.34
C ALA A 130 3.36 -4.56 -2.81
N SER A 131 4.38 -5.25 -3.34
CA SER A 131 4.50 -5.61 -4.75
C SER A 131 4.63 -7.14 -4.93
N PHE A 132 5.06 -7.62 -6.10
CA PHE A 132 5.22 -9.05 -6.39
C PHE A 132 6.30 -9.71 -5.54
N GLY A 133 7.43 -9.05 -5.36
CA GLY A 133 8.62 -9.61 -4.69
C GLY A 133 9.30 -8.67 -3.69
N HIS A 134 8.68 -7.53 -3.39
CA HIS A 134 9.30 -6.48 -2.57
C HIS A 134 8.26 -5.63 -1.85
N GLY A 135 8.70 -5.01 -0.76
CA GLY A 135 7.96 -3.98 -0.05
C GLY A 135 8.69 -2.65 -0.08
N LEU A 136 7.93 -1.57 0.03
CA LEU A 136 8.42 -0.21 0.20
C LEU A 136 7.82 0.39 1.48
N ALA A 137 8.60 1.25 2.14
CA ALA A 137 8.17 2.11 3.22
C ALA A 137 8.60 3.54 2.94
N LEU A 138 7.68 4.48 3.16
CA LEU A 138 7.95 5.91 3.23
C LEU A 138 8.07 6.30 4.70
N LEU A 139 9.18 6.95 5.05
CA LEU A 139 9.43 7.46 6.38
C LEU A 139 9.01 8.92 6.51
N ALA A 140 8.77 9.37 7.75
CA ALA A 140 8.33 10.73 8.05
C ALA A 140 9.30 11.83 7.59
N ASP A 141 10.58 11.52 7.43
CA ASP A 141 11.62 12.42 6.91
C ASP A 141 11.67 12.47 5.36
N GLY A 142 10.77 11.77 4.69
CA GLY A 142 10.72 11.64 3.23
C GLY A 142 11.69 10.61 2.66
N THR A 143 12.32 9.79 3.51
CA THR A 143 13.15 8.67 3.07
C THR A 143 12.28 7.50 2.57
N VAL A 144 12.63 6.92 1.42
CA VAL A 144 12.04 5.65 0.95
C VAL A 144 13.01 4.52 1.22
N ARG A 145 12.51 3.47 1.89
CA ARG A 145 13.22 2.20 2.12
C ARG A 145 12.49 1.09 1.39
N GLY A 146 13.22 0.29 0.62
CA GLY A 146 12.68 -0.92 0.01
C GLY A 146 13.45 -2.17 0.44
N TRP A 147 12.81 -3.33 0.35
CA TRP A 147 13.39 -4.64 0.67
C TRP A 147 12.80 -5.72 -0.23
N GLY A 148 13.42 -6.90 -0.30
CA GLY A 148 13.05 -7.97 -1.24
C GLY A 148 13.75 -7.83 -2.60
N SER A 149 13.29 -8.59 -3.60
CA SER A 149 14.04 -8.85 -4.84
C SER A 149 14.23 -7.64 -5.77
N VAL A 150 13.32 -6.67 -5.73
CA VAL A 150 13.35 -5.45 -6.56
C VAL A 150 13.31 -4.17 -5.71
N GLY A 151 13.29 -4.30 -4.37
CA GLY A 151 13.20 -3.19 -3.43
C GLY A 151 14.53 -2.51 -3.11
N GLY A 152 15.65 -3.06 -3.60
CA GLY A 152 16.99 -2.50 -3.38
C GLY A 152 17.24 -1.22 -4.14
N LEU A 153 16.73 -0.09 -3.64
CA LEU A 153 17.25 1.23 -3.99
C LEU A 153 18.19 1.74 -2.90
N ALA A 154 19.23 2.45 -3.33
CA ALA A 154 19.88 3.44 -2.48
C ALA A 154 18.82 4.45 -2.03
N SER A 155 18.70 4.65 -0.72
CA SER A 155 17.76 5.54 -0.04
C SER A 155 17.38 6.78 -0.86
N LEU A 156 16.14 6.84 -1.36
CA LEU A 156 15.59 8.06 -1.97
C LEU A 156 15.14 9.00 -0.87
N SER A 157 15.43 10.30 -0.98
CA SER A 157 15.01 11.33 -0.02
C SER A 157 14.00 12.30 -0.62
N ASN A 158 13.32 13.05 0.26
CA ASN A 158 12.31 14.05 -0.08
C ASN A 158 11.07 13.50 -0.79
N ALA A 159 10.75 12.23 -0.60
CA ALA A 159 9.51 11.65 -1.10
C ALA A 159 8.32 12.06 -0.23
N VAL A 160 7.16 12.26 -0.86
CA VAL A 160 5.87 12.56 -0.22
C VAL A 160 4.82 11.50 -0.51
N ALA A 161 5.04 10.65 -1.52
CA ALA A 161 4.21 9.49 -1.80
C ALA A 161 5.02 8.39 -2.50
N ILE A 162 4.57 7.15 -2.35
CA ILE A 162 5.16 5.96 -2.97
C ILE A 162 4.07 5.11 -3.63
N ALA A 163 4.41 4.44 -4.72
CA ALA A 163 3.58 3.44 -5.37
C ALA A 163 4.45 2.31 -5.94
N SER A 164 3.91 1.09 -5.98
CA SER A 164 4.58 -0.05 -6.61
C SER A 164 3.65 -0.74 -7.61
N GLY A 165 4.20 -1.04 -8.79
CA GLY A 165 3.64 -2.00 -9.74
C GLY A 165 4.27 -3.38 -9.51
N GLN A 166 4.06 -4.35 -10.41
CA GLN A 166 4.57 -5.72 -10.22
C GLN A 166 6.09 -5.82 -10.03
N ASN A 167 6.87 -5.08 -10.84
CA ASN A 167 8.34 -5.13 -10.81
C ASN A 167 8.96 -3.73 -10.97
N HIS A 168 8.19 -2.67 -10.74
CA HIS A 168 8.65 -1.30 -10.83
C HIS A 168 8.01 -0.47 -9.71
N ASN A 169 8.60 0.69 -9.44
CA ASN A 169 8.25 1.53 -8.31
C ASN A 169 8.28 2.98 -8.74
N LEU A 170 7.48 3.79 -8.04
CA LEU A 170 7.41 5.23 -8.23
C LEU A 170 7.45 5.93 -6.87
N ALA A 171 8.09 7.08 -6.82
CA ALA A 171 8.00 8.00 -5.71
C ALA A 171 7.76 9.42 -6.22
N LEU A 172 6.79 10.10 -5.62
CA LEU A 172 6.57 11.54 -5.81
C LEU A 172 7.44 12.29 -4.80
N ARG A 173 8.25 13.24 -5.28
CA ARG A 173 9.09 14.10 -4.45
C ARG A 173 8.39 15.41 -4.12
N ASN A 174 8.85 16.08 -3.07
CA ASN A 174 8.29 17.35 -2.60
C ASN A 174 8.39 18.49 -3.63
N ASP A 175 9.34 18.41 -4.56
CA ASP A 175 9.51 19.32 -5.71
C ASP A 175 8.57 18.99 -6.88
N GLY A 176 7.68 17.99 -6.68
CA GLY A 176 6.74 17.49 -7.67
C GLY A 176 7.31 16.39 -8.57
N THR A 177 8.61 16.08 -8.49
CA THR A 177 9.27 15.13 -9.41
C THR A 177 8.92 13.70 -9.11
N VAL A 178 8.70 12.92 -10.18
CA VAL A 178 8.45 11.49 -10.07
C VAL A 178 9.74 10.76 -10.42
N VAL A 179 10.21 9.95 -9.47
CA VAL A 179 11.33 9.03 -9.69
C VAL A 179 10.73 7.65 -9.86
N ALA A 180 11.07 6.96 -10.95
CA ALA A 180 10.68 5.58 -11.19
C ALA A 180 11.92 4.68 -11.30
N TRP A 181 11.83 3.46 -10.74
CA TRP A 181 12.92 2.49 -10.74
C TRP A 181 12.38 1.06 -10.77
N GLY A 182 13.28 0.10 -11.03
CA GLY A 182 12.96 -1.32 -11.19
C GLY A 182 13.01 -1.76 -12.65
N SER A 183 12.25 -2.79 -13.00
CA SER A 183 12.16 -3.30 -14.37
C SER A 183 11.70 -2.20 -15.32
N ASN A 184 12.33 -2.09 -16.48
CA ASN A 184 11.95 -1.17 -17.55
C ASN A 184 11.64 -1.86 -18.90
N LEU A 185 11.29 -3.16 -18.87
CA LEU A 185 11.08 -3.96 -20.09
C LEU A 185 10.05 -3.37 -21.06
N PHE A 186 9.04 -2.64 -20.57
CA PHE A 186 8.01 -1.99 -21.40
C PHE A 186 8.03 -0.46 -21.30
N GLY A 187 9.11 0.14 -20.81
CA GLY A 187 9.20 1.59 -20.63
C GLY A 187 8.49 2.12 -19.38
N GLN A 188 8.07 1.26 -18.44
CA GLN A 188 7.37 1.68 -17.22
C GLN A 188 8.16 2.62 -16.28
N THR A 189 9.49 2.70 -16.41
CA THR A 189 10.30 3.68 -15.65
C THR A 189 10.64 4.93 -16.47
N ASN A 190 10.15 5.06 -17.70
CA ASN A 190 10.36 6.23 -18.55
C ASN A 190 9.35 7.33 -18.18
N VAL A 191 9.57 7.99 -17.04
CA VAL A 191 8.73 9.12 -16.60
C VAL A 191 8.86 10.28 -17.61
N PRO A 192 7.76 10.74 -18.23
CA PRO A 192 7.81 11.87 -19.16
C PRO A 192 8.30 13.15 -18.45
N ALA A 193 9.21 13.89 -19.08
CA ALA A 193 9.78 15.13 -18.52
C ALA A 193 8.78 16.31 -18.39
N LYS A 194 7.52 16.14 -18.85
CA LYS A 194 6.52 17.22 -18.95
C LYS A 194 5.25 16.91 -18.16
N LEU A 195 5.30 17.03 -16.84
CA LEU A 195 4.10 17.02 -15.97
C LEU A 195 3.81 18.38 -15.29
N TYR A 196 4.55 19.46 -15.60
CA TYR A 196 4.51 20.75 -14.85
C TYR A 196 4.07 21.98 -15.63
N GLN A 197 3.37 21.84 -16.75
CA GLN A 197 2.84 23.00 -17.45
C GLN A 197 1.39 22.75 -17.82
N MET A 198 0.47 23.23 -16.97
CA MET A 198 -0.54 24.25 -17.30
C MET A 198 -0.96 24.96 -16.01
#